data_AF-A0A7C4G6Y9-F1
#
_entry.id   AF-A0A7C4G6Y9-F1
#
_cell.length_a   1.000
_cell.length_b   1.000
_cell.length_c   1.000
_cell.angle_alpha   90.00
_cell.angle_beta   90.00
_cell.angle_gamma   90.00
#
_symmetry.space_group_name_H-M   'P 1'
#
loop_
_entity.id
_entity.type
_entity.pdbx_description
1 polymer ?
#
loop_
_entity_poly.entity_id
_entity_poly.type
_entity_poly.pdbx_seq_one_letter_code
_entity_poly.pdbx_strand_id
1 'polypeptide(L)'
;MSPKNKVRRISISLPPELLHDFDKLTKSLGYERSRAVQIAMRDFIASHYWTRSEKNVVGALLVTYNHEIKGIVDRIIDIQHKYSSLISSSMHIHLDEKRCLEIIIVKGITSSVKELLKGMTNTDGIISITVNIVTT
;
A
#
# COMPACT_ATOMS: atom_id res chain seq x y z
N MET A 1 -3.13 -27.75 -26.47
CA MET A 1 -1.83 -27.71 -25.76
C MET A 1 -1.63 -26.31 -25.21
N SER A 2 -1.68 -26.13 -23.88
CA SER A 2 -1.38 -24.84 -23.23
C SER A 2 0.08 -24.45 -23.45
N PRO A 3 0.41 -23.16 -23.65
CA PRO A 3 1.78 -22.72 -23.82
C PRO A 3 2.55 -22.94 -22.50
N LYS A 4 3.69 -23.64 -22.57
CA LYS A 4 4.61 -23.81 -21.44
C LYS A 4 5.03 -22.42 -20.93
N ASN A 5 4.64 -22.08 -19.70
CA ASN A 5 5.11 -20.88 -19.01
C ASN A 5 6.65 -20.87 -19.01
N LYS A 6 7.26 -19.93 -19.76
CA LYS A 6 8.71 -19.81 -19.85
C LYS A 6 9.25 -19.19 -18.56
N VAL A 7 9.84 -20.01 -17.69
CA VAL A 7 10.60 -19.53 -16.53
C VAL A 7 12.03 -19.16 -16.97
N ARG A 8 12.56 -18.05 -16.48
CA ARG A 8 13.97 -17.66 -16.65
C ARG A 8 14.68 -17.86 -15.31
N ARG A 9 15.86 -18.49 -15.34
CA ARG A 9 16.73 -18.64 -14.16
C ARG A 9 17.75 -17.51 -14.16
N ILE A 10 17.90 -16.87 -13.01
CA ILE A 10 18.85 -15.79 -12.78
C ILE A 10 19.69 -16.11 -11.55
N SER A 11 20.91 -15.57 -11.49
CA SER A 11 21.75 -15.57 -10.30
C SER A 11 21.82 -14.15 -9.74
N ILE A 12 21.73 -14.02 -8.43
CA ILE A 12 21.78 -12.72 -7.72
C ILE A 12 22.81 -12.80 -6.61
N SER A 13 23.53 -11.70 -6.38
CA SER A 13 24.43 -11.56 -5.23
C SER A 13 23.69 -10.85 -4.10
N LEU A 14 23.76 -11.39 -2.89
CA LEU A 14 23.08 -10.87 -1.70
C LEU A 14 24.02 -10.88 -0.50
N PRO A 15 23.91 -9.93 0.44
CA PRO A 15 24.56 -10.03 1.74
C PRO A 15 24.19 -11.36 2.44
N PRO A 16 25.15 -12.09 3.03
CA PRO A 16 24.87 -13.39 3.66
C PRO A 16 23.77 -13.34 4.73
N GLU A 17 23.77 -12.28 5.54
CA GLU A 17 22.77 -12.09 6.60
C GLU A 17 21.35 -11.89 6.03
N LEU A 18 21.22 -11.12 4.95
CA LEU A 18 19.94 -10.92 4.28
C LEU A 18 19.38 -12.23 3.72
N LEU A 19 20.23 -13.06 3.11
CA LEU A 19 19.82 -14.38 2.61
C LEU A 19 19.38 -15.30 3.75
N HIS A 20 20.09 -15.28 4.87
CA HIS A 20 19.77 -16.08 6.05
C HIS A 20 18.41 -15.72 6.65
N ASP A 21 18.14 -14.42 6.84
CA ASP A 21 16.87 -13.96 7.38
C ASP A 21 15.70 -14.24 6.43
N PHE A 22 15.93 -14.08 5.12
CA PHE A 22 14.95 -14.43 4.10
C PHE A 22 14.64 -15.94 4.11
N ASP A 23 15.65 -16.80 4.19
CA ASP A 23 15.47 -18.25 4.23
C ASP A 23 14.73 -18.72 5.49
N LYS A 24 15.02 -18.12 6.64
CA LYS A 24 14.26 -18.38 7.87
C LYS A 24 12.78 -18.04 7.72
N LEU A 25 12.49 -16.84 7.22
CA LEU A 25 11.13 -16.36 7.03
C LEU A 25 10.38 -17.24 6.02
N THR A 26 10.98 -17.51 4.86
CA THR A 26 10.35 -18.35 3.82
C THR A 26 10.03 -19.75 4.31
N LYS A 27 10.92 -20.35 5.10
CA LYS A 27 10.68 -21.65 5.74
C LYS A 27 9.52 -21.58 6.74
N SER A 28 9.44 -20.55 7.58
CA SER A 28 8.32 -20.39 8.53
C SER A 28 6.96 -20.20 7.84
N LEU A 29 6.95 -19.59 6.65
CA LEU A 29 5.75 -19.36 5.85
C LEU A 29 5.38 -20.56 4.95
N GLY A 30 6.22 -21.62 4.93
CA GLY A 30 6.03 -22.78 4.06
C GLY A 30 6.19 -22.46 2.56
N TYR A 31 6.94 -21.42 2.22
CA TYR A 31 7.17 -21.01 0.84
C TYR A 31 8.48 -21.56 0.30
N GLU A 32 8.49 -21.99 -0.96
CA GLU A 32 9.74 -22.14 -1.68
C GLU A 32 10.40 -20.78 -1.90
N ARG A 33 11.74 -20.72 -1.80
CA ARG A 33 12.53 -19.49 -2.01
C ARG A 33 12.17 -18.79 -3.32
N SER A 34 12.02 -19.55 -4.40
CA SER A 34 11.67 -19.03 -5.73
C SER A 34 10.31 -18.32 -5.74
N ARG A 35 9.32 -18.83 -5.00
CA ARG A 35 7.99 -18.23 -4.86
C ARG A 35 8.05 -16.97 -4.01
N ALA A 36 8.79 -17.00 -2.90
CA ALA A 36 8.96 -15.83 -2.05
C ALA A 36 9.66 -14.68 -2.78
N VAL A 37 10.70 -14.97 -3.57
CA VAL A 37 11.35 -13.96 -4.42
C VAL A 37 10.37 -13.39 -5.45
N GLN A 38 9.54 -14.22 -6.07
CA GLN A 38 8.52 -13.72 -7.00
C GLN A 38 7.47 -12.82 -6.32
N ILE A 39 7.05 -13.14 -5.09
CA ILE A 39 6.15 -12.29 -4.30
C ILE A 39 6.83 -10.95 -4.03
N ALA A 40 8.03 -10.98 -3.45
CA ALA A 40 8.81 -9.77 -3.15
C ALA A 40 9.04 -8.90 -4.40
N MET A 41 9.37 -9.51 -5.55
CA MET A 41 9.52 -8.79 -6.82
C MET A 41 8.21 -8.18 -7.31
N ARG A 42 7.08 -8.89 -7.21
CA ARG A 42 5.76 -8.34 -7.59
C ARG A 42 5.39 -7.18 -6.68
N ASP A 43 5.59 -7.29 -5.38
CA ASP A 43 5.29 -6.25 -4.40
C ASP A 43 6.19 -5.02 -4.62
N PHE A 44 7.48 -5.24 -4.89
CA PHE A 44 8.42 -4.17 -5.24
C PHE A 44 8.03 -3.47 -6.55
N ILE A 45 7.65 -4.21 -7.59
CA ILE A 45 7.18 -3.64 -8.85
C ILE A 45 5.87 -2.87 -8.62
N ALA A 46 4.89 -3.48 -7.95
CA ALA A 46 3.59 -2.88 -7.69
C ALA A 46 3.74 -1.56 -6.95
N SER A 47 4.50 -1.52 -5.85
CA SER A 47 4.75 -0.32 -5.04
C SER A 47 5.38 0.84 -5.83
N HIS A 48 6.10 0.56 -6.92
CA HIS A 48 6.79 1.58 -7.72
C HIS A 48 6.12 1.91 -9.06
N TYR A 49 5.35 0.98 -9.66
CA TYR A 49 4.77 1.18 -11.00
C TYR A 49 3.48 1.98 -11.02
N TRP A 50 2.63 1.88 -9.99
CA TRP A 50 1.43 2.73 -9.94
C TRP A 50 1.83 4.22 -9.89
N THR A 51 3.05 4.56 -9.47
CA THR A 51 3.52 5.95 -9.51
C THR A 51 3.95 6.44 -10.89
N ARG A 52 4.09 5.58 -11.91
CA ARG A 52 4.72 5.94 -13.19
C ARG A 52 3.79 6.00 -14.40
N SER A 53 2.58 5.44 -14.32
CA SER A 53 1.64 5.41 -15.46
C SER A 53 0.26 5.89 -15.04
N GLU A 54 -0.37 6.73 -15.86
CA GLU A 54 -1.79 7.06 -15.70
C GLU A 54 -2.65 5.84 -16.05
N LYS A 55 -3.13 5.15 -15.02
CA LYS A 55 -4.06 4.03 -15.16
C LYS A 55 -5.18 4.17 -14.15
N ASN A 56 -6.30 3.54 -14.46
CA ASN A 56 -7.34 3.27 -13.47
C ASN A 56 -6.80 2.23 -12.48
N VAL A 57 -6.96 2.53 -11.20
CA VAL A 57 -6.48 1.71 -10.10
C VAL A 57 -7.58 1.55 -9.06
N VAL A 58 -7.53 0.43 -8.33
CA VAL A 58 -8.30 0.22 -7.11
C VAL A 58 -7.30 0.05 -5.97
N GLY A 59 -7.56 0.61 -4.80
CA GLY A 59 -6.61 0.51 -3.70
C GLY A 59 -7.20 0.84 -2.34
N ALA A 60 -6.33 0.78 -1.33
CA ALA A 60 -6.64 1.17 0.04
C ALA A 60 -5.53 2.08 0.58
N LEU A 61 -5.94 3.19 1.18
CA LEU A 61 -5.07 4.04 1.99
C LEU A 61 -5.33 3.68 3.46
N LEU A 62 -4.28 3.28 4.17
CA LEU A 62 -4.31 3.04 5.60
C LEU A 62 -3.70 4.26 6.27
N VAL A 63 -4.53 5.07 6.91
CA VAL A 63 -4.16 6.34 7.52
C VAL A 63 -4.23 6.18 9.04
N THR A 64 -3.10 6.29 9.73
CA THR A 64 -3.06 6.32 11.20
C THR A 64 -2.88 7.75 11.67
N TYR A 65 -3.69 8.19 12.61
CA TYR A 65 -3.64 9.56 13.15
C TYR A 65 -4.00 9.62 14.63
N ASN A 66 -3.57 10.70 15.30
CA ASN A 66 -3.96 10.97 16.69
C ASN A 66 -5.26 11.79 16.72
N HIS A 67 -6.37 11.20 17.19
CA HIS A 67 -7.70 11.83 17.17
C HIS A 67 -7.87 12.93 18.24
N GLU A 68 -6.97 13.03 19.23
CA GLU A 68 -6.96 14.13 20.21
C GLU A 68 -6.50 15.46 19.58
N ILE A 69 -5.85 15.43 18.41
CA ILE A 69 -5.40 16.64 17.73
C ILE A 69 -6.61 17.40 17.21
N LYS A 70 -6.81 18.62 17.75
CA LYS A 70 -7.98 19.43 17.44
C LYS A 70 -8.14 19.67 15.93
N GLY A 71 -9.31 19.30 15.40
CA GLY A 71 -9.70 19.53 14.01
C GLY A 71 -9.09 18.55 13.00
N ILE A 72 -8.33 17.54 13.44
CA ILE A 72 -7.76 16.55 12.51
C ILE A 72 -8.82 15.72 11.80
N VAL A 73 -9.84 15.28 12.56
CA VAL A 73 -10.93 14.46 12.05
C VAL A 73 -11.69 15.23 10.98
N ASP A 74 -12.04 16.50 11.27
CA ASP A 74 -12.72 17.37 10.31
C ASP A 74 -11.88 17.59 9.04
N ARG A 75 -10.57 17.85 9.18
CA ARG A 75 -9.66 18.00 8.03
C ARG A 75 -9.58 16.74 7.18
N ILE A 76 -9.49 15.57 7.79
CA ILE A 76 -9.46 14.29 7.09
C ILE A 76 -10.78 14.09 6.33
N ILE A 77 -11.92 14.37 6.96
CA ILE A 77 -13.25 14.28 6.35
C ILE A 77 -13.38 15.27 5.17
N ASP A 78 -12.93 16.52 5.33
CA ASP A 78 -12.98 17.53 4.28
C ASP A 78 -12.15 17.13 3.05
N ILE A 79 -10.95 16.56 3.27
CA ILE A 79 -10.14 16.00 2.19
C ILE A 79 -10.89 14.86 1.51
N GLN A 80 -11.49 13.94 2.27
CA GLN A 80 -12.27 12.84 1.68
C GLN A 80 -13.45 13.35 0.86
N HIS A 81 -14.19 14.34 1.34
CA HIS A 81 -15.30 14.94 0.59
C HIS A 81 -14.84 15.58 -0.72
N LYS A 82 -13.70 16.28 -0.72
CA LYS A 82 -13.09 16.85 -1.93
C LYS A 82 -12.78 15.79 -2.98
N TYR A 83 -12.41 14.59 -2.56
CA TYR A 83 -12.07 13.46 -3.43
C TYR A 83 -13.14 12.34 -3.40
N SER A 84 -14.38 12.67 -3.06
CA SER A 84 -15.48 11.69 -2.85
C SER A 84 -15.76 10.82 -4.07
N SER A 85 -15.55 11.33 -5.29
CA SER A 85 -15.68 10.56 -6.53
C SER A 85 -14.66 9.44 -6.68
N LEU A 86 -13.54 9.50 -5.95
CA LEU A 86 -12.52 8.45 -5.92
C LEU A 86 -12.74 7.46 -4.77
N ILE A 87 -13.49 7.84 -3.73
CA ILE A 87 -13.59 7.06 -2.50
C ILE A 87 -14.84 6.18 -2.57
N SER A 88 -14.63 4.87 -2.57
CA SER A 88 -15.73 3.89 -2.59
C SER A 88 -16.30 3.65 -1.20
N SER A 89 -15.46 3.71 -0.15
CA SER A 89 -15.85 3.53 1.25
C SER A 89 -14.69 3.91 2.16
N SER A 90 -14.98 4.16 3.44
CA SER A 90 -13.98 4.26 4.50
C SER A 90 -14.41 3.45 5.72
N MET A 91 -13.43 2.95 6.48
CA MET A 91 -13.62 2.22 7.74
C MET A 91 -12.72 2.84 8.80
N HIS A 92 -13.30 3.16 9.96
CA HIS A 92 -12.58 3.73 11.10
C HIS A 92 -12.44 2.70 12.22
N ILE A 93 -11.24 2.60 12.79
CA ILE A 93 -10.88 1.64 13.83
C ILE A 93 -10.14 2.38 14.95
N HIS A 94 -10.61 2.28 16.19
CA HIS A 94 -9.86 2.74 17.36
C HIS A 94 -8.73 1.75 17.67
N LEU A 95 -7.48 2.20 17.60
CA LEU A 95 -6.31 1.37 17.93
C LEU A 95 -6.01 1.40 19.43
N ASP A 96 -6.13 2.59 20.03
CA ASP A 96 -5.97 2.84 21.46
C ASP A 96 -6.64 4.17 21.84
N GLU A 97 -6.40 4.66 23.06
CA GLU A 97 -6.98 5.89 23.59
C GLU A 97 -6.77 7.13 22.71
N LYS A 98 -5.67 7.18 21.94
CA LYS A 98 -5.28 8.39 21.19
C LYS A 98 -5.27 8.18 19.69
N ARG A 99 -5.10 6.95 19.21
CA ARG A 99 -4.85 6.67 17.79
C ARG A 99 -6.02 5.96 17.13
N CYS A 100 -6.33 6.42 15.93
CA CYS A 100 -7.26 5.75 15.03
C CYS A 100 -6.55 5.31 13.76
N LEU A 101 -6.99 4.18 13.22
CA LEU A 101 -6.67 3.71 11.88
C LEU A 101 -7.90 3.90 11.00
N GLU A 102 -7.74 4.58 9.88
CA GLU A 102 -8.76 4.70 8.86
C GLU A 102 -8.31 4.01 7.57
N ILE A 103 -9.17 3.14 7.06
CA ILE A 103 -8.95 2.42 5.80
C ILE A 103 -9.87 3.05 4.77
N ILE A 104 -9.29 3.73 3.78
CA ILE A 104 -10.02 4.45 2.73
C ILE A 104 -9.86 3.69 1.42
N ILE A 105 -10.96 3.11 0.92
CA ILE A 105 -10.97 2.37 -0.35
C ILE A 105 -11.13 3.36 -1.50
N VAL A 106 -10.19 3.33 -2.45
CA VAL A 106 -10.15 4.24 -3.60
C VAL A 106 -10.28 3.50 -4.93
N LYS A 107 -10.94 4.14 -5.89
CA LYS A 107 -11.04 3.68 -7.28
C LYS A 107 -11.01 4.90 -8.21
N GLY A 108 -10.03 4.94 -9.11
CA GLY A 108 -9.95 6.02 -10.09
C GLY A 108 -8.60 6.09 -10.77
N ILE A 109 -8.35 7.20 -11.48
CA ILE A 109 -7.07 7.45 -12.13
C ILE A 109 -5.97 7.72 -11.11
N THR A 110 -4.80 7.15 -11.40
CA THR A 110 -3.59 7.23 -10.58
C THR A 110 -3.24 8.66 -10.15
N SER A 111 -3.33 9.65 -11.05
CA SER A 111 -3.01 11.04 -10.76
C SER A 111 -3.90 11.62 -9.66
N SER A 112 -5.21 11.38 -9.72
CA SER A 112 -6.14 11.85 -8.69
C SER A 112 -5.94 11.14 -7.35
N VAL A 113 -5.62 9.84 -7.34
CA VAL A 113 -5.28 9.11 -6.10
C VAL A 113 -4.01 9.69 -5.45
N LYS A 114 -3.02 10.09 -6.24
CA LYS A 114 -1.82 10.77 -5.71
C LYS A 114 -2.13 12.14 -5.12
N GLU A 115 -3.05 12.89 -5.72
CA GLU A 115 -3.45 14.19 -5.17
C GLU A 115 -4.16 14.04 -3.82
N LEU A 116 -5.06 13.06 -3.70
CA LEU A 116 -5.67 12.67 -2.42
C LEU A 116 -4.58 12.32 -1.39
N LEU A 117 -3.64 11.45 -1.77
CA LEU A 117 -2.53 11.07 -0.89
C LEU A 117 -1.70 12.27 -0.46
N LYS A 118 -1.38 13.19 -1.38
CA LYS A 118 -0.63 14.41 -1.08
C LYS A 118 -1.39 15.31 -0.10
N GLY A 119 -2.71 15.44 -0.26
CA GLY A 119 -3.56 16.17 0.69
C GLY A 119 -3.52 15.55 2.08
N MET A 120 -3.63 14.23 2.17
CA MET A 120 -3.51 13.50 3.43
C MET A 120 -2.13 13.70 4.06
N THR A 121 -1.04 13.43 3.34
CA THR A 121 0.34 13.57 3.85
C THR A 121 0.65 14.98 4.38
N ASN A 122 0.03 16.01 3.83
CA ASN A 122 0.20 17.41 4.26
C ASN A 122 -0.69 17.81 5.45
N THR A 123 -1.39 16.87 6.07
CA THR A 123 -2.27 17.13 7.22
C THR A 123 -1.53 16.85 8.53
N ASP A 124 -1.34 17.89 9.34
CA ASP A 124 -0.71 17.77 10.65
C ASP A 124 -1.47 16.78 11.55
N GLY A 125 -0.72 15.88 12.19
CA GLY A 125 -1.23 14.89 13.13
C GLY A 125 -1.55 13.52 12.51
N ILE A 126 -1.39 13.36 11.19
CA ILE A 126 -1.26 12.03 10.59
C ILE A 126 0.11 11.45 10.97
N ILE A 127 0.07 10.25 11.54
CA ILE A 127 1.25 9.52 12.02
C ILE A 127 1.89 8.74 10.87
N SER A 128 1.08 8.05 10.07
CA SER A 128 1.57 7.26 8.93
C SER A 128 0.49 7.03 7.89
N ILE A 129 0.90 6.93 6.62
CA ILE A 129 0.04 6.48 5.52
C ILE A 129 0.71 5.32 4.79
N THR A 130 0.01 4.18 4.72
CA THR A 130 0.40 3.06 3.86
C THR A 130 -0.58 2.96 2.70
N VAL A 131 -0.07 2.82 1.47
CA VAL A 131 -0.91 2.74 0.27
C VAL A 131 -0.72 1.38 -0.37
N ASN A 132 -1.83 0.66 -0.56
CA ASN A 132 -1.85 -0.57 -1.34
C ASN A 132 -2.70 -0.34 -2.59
N ILE A 133 -2.07 -0.44 -3.76
CA ILE A 133 -2.74 -0.31 -5.04
C ILE A 133 -2.78 -1.66 -5.74
N VAL A 134 -3.97 -2.06 -6.14
CA VAL A 134 -4.24 -3.17 -7.05
C VAL A 134 -4.44 -2.58 -8.45
N THR A 135 -3.56 -2.96 -9.38
CA THR A 135 -3.72 -2.56 -10.78
C THR A 135 -4.81 -3.42 -11.40
N THR A 136 -5.85 -2.78 -11.95
CA THR A 136 -6.88 -3.42 -12.79
C THR A 136 -6.47 -3.42 -14.25
#